data_AF-A0A6D2C367-F1
#
_entry.id   AF-A0A6D2C367-F1
#
_cell.length_a   1.000
_cell.length_b   1.000
_cell.length_c   1.000
_cell.angle_alpha   90.00
_cell.angle_beta   90.00
_cell.angle_gamma   90.00
#
_symmetry.space_group_name_H-M   'P 1'
#
loop_
_entity.id
_entity.type
_entity.pdbx_description
1 polymer ?
#
loop_
_entity_poly.entity_id
_entity_poly.type
_entity_poly.pdbx_seq_one_letter_code
_entity_poly.pdbx_strand_id
1 'polypeptide(L)'
;MVLDSSKNAKETTQQQESKATFHAPSKINPQFITTFKKSCIIISNDYESEKNYLRNTYAKEDIRIYDLEELKIDNAHEIIEEAHIATTKDKIIAIFAFSYNHYAQNALLKILEEPPSHIIFMLYITARNKLIPTIFSRLVVFNKSKKTHTKPINLDLTRLTIPMVYEYVNKLEKEHISYEQGRNILSQILDSIIAHNILLDEGGLERFDLALKALYSKQSVHIALLPLLLSLVKG
;
A
#
# COMPACT_ATOMS: atom_id res chain seq x y z
N MET A 1 -13.18 70.66 -7.58
CA MET A 1 -12.27 71.04 -6.48
C MET A 1 -12.56 70.09 -5.32
N VAL A 2 -11.84 68.97 -5.29
CA VAL A 2 -10.89 68.59 -4.22
C VAL A 2 -11.62 68.21 -2.91
N LEU A 3 -11.93 66.92 -2.76
CA LEU A 3 -11.32 65.96 -1.83
C LEU A 3 -11.79 66.14 -0.39
N ASP A 4 -12.76 65.31 0.03
CA ASP A 4 -12.86 64.89 1.42
C ASP A 4 -12.40 63.42 1.50
N SER A 5 -11.43 63.21 2.37
CA SER A 5 -10.74 61.95 2.62
C SER A 5 -11.12 61.55 4.03
N SER A 6 -11.90 60.48 4.20
CA SER A 6 -11.78 59.52 5.31
C SER A 6 -13.00 58.61 5.40
N LYS A 7 -12.72 57.32 5.63
CA LYS A 7 -13.64 56.23 5.99
C LYS A 7 -14.53 55.70 4.87
N ASN A 8 -14.02 54.71 4.15
CA ASN A 8 -14.55 53.37 4.38
C ASN A 8 -13.53 52.29 4.02
N ALA A 9 -13.41 51.35 4.94
CA ALA A 9 -12.51 50.23 4.87
C ALA A 9 -12.99 49.25 3.79
N LYS A 10 -12.11 49.00 2.81
CA LYS A 10 -11.84 47.69 2.18
C LYS A 10 -13.08 46.84 1.82
N GLU A 11 -13.73 47.19 0.72
CA GLU A 11 -14.42 46.26 -0.18
C GLU A 11 -14.02 46.55 -1.62
N THR A 12 -13.08 45.76 -2.18
CA THR A 12 -12.95 45.43 -3.62
C THR A 12 -11.94 44.27 -3.71
N THR A 13 -12.38 43.01 -3.77
CA THR A 13 -12.56 42.22 -5.01
C THR A 13 -11.24 41.88 -5.71
N GLN A 14 -10.72 40.65 -5.50
CA GLN A 14 -10.48 39.61 -6.53
C GLN A 14 -9.50 38.52 -6.08
N GLN A 15 -9.96 37.28 -6.23
CA GLN A 15 -9.23 36.12 -6.77
C GLN A 15 -7.91 35.72 -6.10
N GLN A 16 -8.00 34.64 -5.30
CA GLN A 16 -7.12 33.48 -5.51
C GLN A 16 -7.78 32.24 -4.90
N GLU A 17 -8.53 31.51 -5.72
CA GLU A 17 -8.58 30.06 -5.61
C GLU A 17 -7.16 29.53 -5.80
N SER A 18 -6.64 28.72 -4.89
CA SER A 18 -5.80 27.58 -5.25
C SER A 18 -5.49 26.67 -4.07
N LYS A 19 -5.90 25.41 -4.27
CA LYS A 19 -5.29 24.18 -3.73
C LYS A 19 -5.27 24.03 -2.21
N ALA A 20 -6.44 23.65 -1.68
CA ALA A 20 -6.46 22.73 -0.55
C ALA A 20 -5.83 21.40 -1.00
N THR A 21 -4.58 21.20 -0.64
CA THR A 21 -3.85 19.95 -0.82
C THR A 21 -4.57 18.86 -0.01
N PHE A 22 -5.46 18.12 -0.66
CA PHE A 22 -6.05 16.90 -0.10
C PHE A 22 -4.94 15.87 0.11
N HIS A 23 -4.36 15.82 1.31
CA HIS A 23 -3.58 14.67 1.73
C HIS A 23 -4.55 13.51 1.99
N ALA A 24 -4.47 12.48 1.14
CA ALA A 24 -5.18 11.23 1.36
C ALA A 24 -4.80 10.67 2.74
N PRO A 25 -5.76 10.33 3.61
CA PRO A 25 -5.45 9.82 4.93
C PRO A 25 -4.71 8.49 4.80
N SER A 26 -3.53 8.42 5.39
CA SER A 26 -2.60 7.28 5.42
C SER A 26 -3.12 6.05 6.19
N LYS A 27 -4.37 6.08 6.64
CA LYS A 27 -5.15 4.93 7.10
C LYS A 27 -6.56 5.07 6.54
N ILE A 28 -6.90 4.30 5.51
CA ILE A 28 -8.25 4.32 4.94
C ILE A 28 -9.14 3.40 5.77
N ASN A 29 -10.07 4.04 6.49
CA ASN A 29 -11.24 3.43 7.10
C ASN A 29 -12.16 2.91 5.97
N PRO A 30 -12.68 1.67 6.01
CA PRO A 30 -13.62 1.12 5.03
C PRO A 30 -14.88 1.95 4.89
N GLN A 31 -15.22 2.76 5.90
CA GLN A 31 -16.28 3.76 5.78
C GLN A 31 -16.01 4.73 4.62
N PHE A 32 -14.77 5.02 4.24
CA PHE A 32 -14.48 5.88 3.08
C PHE A 32 -14.96 5.24 1.77
N ILE A 33 -14.73 3.93 1.56
CA ILE A 33 -15.08 3.26 0.30
C ILE A 33 -16.60 3.11 0.17
N THR A 34 -17.29 2.78 1.27
CA THR A 34 -18.76 2.72 1.30
C THR A 34 -19.41 4.10 1.28
N THR A 35 -18.82 5.11 1.92
CA THR A 35 -19.34 6.50 1.92
C THR A 35 -19.35 7.09 0.52
N PHE A 36 -18.37 6.76 -0.33
CA PHE A 36 -18.33 7.26 -1.70
C PHE A 36 -18.95 6.31 -2.73
N LYS A 37 -19.34 5.09 -2.35
CA LYS A 37 -19.93 4.05 -3.23
C LYS A 37 -19.18 3.86 -4.56
N LYS A 38 -17.84 3.95 -4.53
CA LYS A 38 -17.02 3.82 -5.74
C LYS A 38 -16.22 2.53 -5.73
N SER A 39 -16.32 1.82 -6.83
CA SER A 39 -15.43 0.70 -7.15
C SER A 39 -13.97 1.16 -7.18
N CYS A 40 -13.07 0.33 -6.68
CA CYS A 40 -11.68 0.71 -6.50
C CYS A 40 -10.70 -0.46 -6.69
N ILE A 41 -9.44 -0.09 -6.95
CA ILE A 41 -8.29 -0.99 -6.96
C ILE A 41 -7.51 -0.75 -5.68
N ILE A 42 -7.18 -1.82 -4.96
CA ILE A 42 -6.38 -1.80 -3.74
C ILE A 42 -5.08 -2.54 -4.02
N ILE A 43 -3.96 -1.81 -3.97
CA ILE A 43 -2.64 -2.42 -4.06
C ILE A 43 -2.24 -2.83 -2.64
N SER A 44 -2.08 -4.12 -2.37
CA SER A 44 -1.68 -4.67 -1.07
C SER A 44 -0.75 -5.87 -1.26
N ASN A 45 0.22 -5.98 -0.37
CA ASN A 45 1.15 -7.10 -0.26
C ASN A 45 0.76 -8.11 0.83
N ASP A 46 -0.36 -7.89 1.53
CA ASP A 46 -0.88 -8.76 2.58
C ASP A 46 -2.38 -9.00 2.34
N TYR A 47 -2.70 -10.02 1.54
CA TYR A 47 -4.09 -10.37 1.23
C TYR A 47 -4.81 -11.02 2.41
N GLU A 48 -4.11 -11.78 3.25
CA GLU A 48 -4.75 -12.46 4.39
C GLU A 48 -5.29 -11.46 5.40
N SER A 49 -4.49 -10.45 5.76
CA SER A 49 -4.96 -9.39 6.65
C SER A 49 -6.16 -8.63 6.07
N GLU A 50 -6.15 -8.33 4.76
CA GLU A 50 -7.26 -7.62 4.10
C GLU A 50 -8.52 -8.49 4.01
N LYS A 51 -8.40 -9.79 3.69
CA LYS A 51 -9.54 -10.73 3.69
C LYS A 51 -10.16 -10.86 5.08
N ASN A 52 -9.34 -11.03 6.11
CA ASN A 52 -9.80 -11.11 7.50
C ASN A 52 -10.48 -9.80 7.92
N TYR A 53 -9.91 -8.67 7.54
CA TYR A 53 -10.49 -7.36 7.77
C TYR A 53 -11.90 -7.24 7.17
N LEU A 54 -12.05 -7.58 5.89
CA LEU A 54 -13.32 -7.54 5.18
C LEU A 54 -14.38 -8.45 5.82
N ARG A 55 -14.01 -9.70 6.16
CA ARG A 55 -14.92 -10.67 6.79
C ARG A 55 -15.39 -10.22 8.18
N ASN A 56 -14.55 -9.51 8.93
CA ASN A 56 -14.90 -9.00 10.26
C ASN A 56 -15.69 -7.68 10.20
N THR A 57 -15.59 -6.95 9.09
CA THR A 57 -16.21 -5.63 8.92
C THR A 57 -17.63 -5.73 8.35
N TYR A 58 -17.86 -6.65 7.42
CA TYR A 58 -19.11 -6.77 6.67
C TYR A 58 -19.85 -8.07 6.98
N ALA A 59 -21.18 -8.01 7.00
CA ALA A 59 -22.01 -9.20 7.09
C ALA A 59 -21.80 -10.10 5.86
N LYS A 60 -21.98 -11.41 6.03
CA LYS A 60 -21.70 -12.43 4.98
C LYS A 60 -22.57 -12.24 3.72
N GLU A 61 -23.73 -11.62 3.88
CA GLU A 61 -24.68 -11.34 2.81
C GLU A 61 -24.29 -10.09 2.00
N ASP A 62 -23.61 -9.15 2.64
CA ASP A 62 -23.21 -7.86 2.07
C ASP A 62 -21.81 -7.91 1.42
N ILE A 63 -21.12 -9.06 1.49
CA ILE A 63 -19.81 -9.24 0.88
C ILE A 63 -19.63 -10.59 0.19
N ARG A 64 -19.03 -10.54 -1.01
CA ARG A 64 -18.53 -11.70 -1.76
C ARG A 64 -17.04 -11.55 -1.97
N ILE A 65 -16.29 -12.55 -1.52
CA ILE A 65 -14.83 -12.59 -1.65
C ILE A 65 -14.48 -13.71 -2.62
N TYR A 66 -13.84 -13.34 -3.72
CA TYR A 66 -13.19 -14.26 -4.65
C TYR A 66 -11.70 -14.28 -4.32
N ASP A 67 -11.18 -15.45 -3.95
CA ASP A 67 -9.79 -15.65 -3.57
C ASP A 67 -9.18 -16.66 -4.55
N LEU A 68 -8.46 -16.14 -5.53
CA LEU A 68 -8.07 -16.87 -6.73
C LEU A 68 -6.55 -16.84 -6.90
N GLU A 69 -5.98 -17.92 -7.43
CA GLU A 69 -4.58 -17.88 -7.88
C GLU A 69 -4.45 -17.03 -9.15
N GLU A 70 -5.31 -17.31 -10.13
CA GLU A 70 -5.44 -16.59 -11.38
C GLU A 70 -6.91 -16.27 -11.66
N LEU A 71 -7.22 -15.02 -12.01
CA LEU A 71 -8.54 -14.67 -12.53
C LEU A 71 -8.66 -15.09 -14.00
N LYS A 72 -9.44 -16.15 -14.26
CA LYS A 72 -9.76 -16.64 -15.61
C LYS A 72 -11.10 -16.13 -16.10
N ILE A 73 -11.40 -16.38 -17.38
CA ILE A 73 -12.63 -15.88 -18.02
C ILE A 73 -13.89 -16.45 -17.37
N ASP A 74 -13.88 -17.72 -16.98
CA ASP A 74 -15.02 -18.35 -16.29
C ASP A 74 -15.32 -17.66 -14.96
N ASN A 75 -14.27 -17.32 -14.19
CA ASN A 75 -14.42 -16.56 -12.94
C ASN A 75 -14.97 -15.16 -13.20
N ALA A 76 -14.57 -14.50 -14.29
CA ALA A 76 -15.11 -13.19 -14.64
C ALA A 76 -16.61 -13.26 -14.93
N HIS A 77 -17.08 -14.31 -15.63
CA HIS A 77 -18.51 -14.53 -15.83
C HIS A 77 -19.26 -14.76 -14.52
N GLU A 78 -18.74 -15.62 -13.64
CA GLU A 78 -19.32 -15.85 -12.30
C GLU A 78 -19.43 -14.55 -11.49
N ILE A 79 -18.40 -13.70 -11.54
CA ILE A 79 -18.38 -12.39 -10.87
C ILE A 79 -19.44 -11.44 -11.45
N ILE A 80 -19.59 -11.43 -12.77
CA ILE A 80 -20.59 -10.61 -13.47
C ILE A 80 -22.00 -11.07 -13.09
N GLU A 81 -22.24 -12.39 -13.09
CA GLU A 81 -23.51 -12.97 -12.66
C GLU A 81 -23.84 -12.59 -11.22
N GLU A 82 -22.89 -12.74 -10.29
CA GLU A 82 -23.07 -12.38 -8.88
C GLU A 82 -23.35 -10.88 -8.67
N ALA A 83 -22.81 -10.02 -9.54
CA ALA A 83 -23.08 -8.58 -9.54
C ALA A 83 -24.49 -8.25 -10.02
N HIS A 84 -25.06 -9.04 -10.92
CA HIS A 84 -26.43 -8.84 -11.42
C HIS A 84 -27.52 -9.38 -10.49
N ILE A 85 -27.16 -10.14 -9.46
CA ILE A 85 -28.10 -10.55 -8.42
C ILE A 85 -28.58 -9.30 -7.68
N ALA A 86 -29.88 -9.00 -7.81
CA ALA A 86 -30.50 -7.84 -7.22
C ALA A 86 -30.32 -7.82 -5.69
N THR A 87 -29.96 -6.66 -5.17
CA THR A 87 -29.81 -6.42 -3.74
C THR A 87 -30.40 -5.05 -3.40
N THR A 88 -30.98 -4.94 -2.20
CA THR A 88 -31.50 -3.68 -1.64
C THR A 88 -30.47 -2.94 -0.79
N LYS A 89 -29.36 -3.61 -0.47
CA LYS A 89 -28.24 -3.07 0.31
C LYS A 89 -26.95 -3.10 -0.49
N ASP A 90 -26.04 -2.20 -0.14
CA ASP A 90 -24.71 -2.13 -0.75
C ASP A 90 -23.97 -3.46 -0.52
N LYS A 91 -23.60 -4.12 -1.62
CA LYS A 91 -22.91 -5.40 -1.67
C LYS A 91 -21.52 -5.21 -2.27
N ILE A 92 -20.52 -5.70 -1.55
CA ILE A 92 -19.12 -5.61 -1.96
C ILE A 92 -18.72 -6.90 -2.67
N ILE A 93 -18.17 -6.76 -3.87
CA ILE A 93 -17.52 -7.86 -4.59
C ILE A 93 -16.01 -7.61 -4.54
N ALA A 94 -15.33 -8.33 -3.65
CA ALA A 94 -13.90 -8.26 -3.45
C ALA A 94 -13.20 -9.38 -4.23
N ILE A 95 -12.32 -8.99 -5.15
CA ILE A 95 -11.60 -9.90 -6.04
C ILE A 95 -10.12 -9.87 -5.68
N PHE A 96 -9.63 -10.95 -5.08
CA PHE A 96 -8.23 -11.18 -4.79
C PHE A 96 -7.68 -12.17 -5.81
N ALA A 97 -6.70 -11.74 -6.63
CA ALA A 97 -5.94 -12.67 -7.47
C ALA A 97 -4.45 -12.31 -7.54
N PHE A 98 -3.59 -13.32 -7.73
CA PHE A 98 -2.14 -13.12 -7.92
C PHE A 98 -1.77 -12.83 -9.37
N SER A 99 -2.57 -13.33 -10.32
CA SER A 99 -2.51 -13.01 -11.75
C SER A 99 -3.91 -12.79 -12.32
N TYR A 100 -3.99 -11.96 -13.37
CA TYR A 100 -5.25 -11.63 -14.03
C TYR A 100 -5.10 -11.91 -15.52
N ASN A 101 -5.86 -12.87 -16.03
CA ASN A 101 -5.84 -13.18 -17.45
C ASN A 101 -6.40 -12.02 -18.28
N HIS A 102 -5.78 -11.69 -19.42
CA HIS A 102 -6.19 -10.57 -20.27
C HIS A 102 -7.65 -10.68 -20.74
N TYR A 103 -8.13 -11.88 -21.10
CA TYR A 103 -9.51 -12.09 -21.54
C TYR A 103 -10.50 -11.86 -20.39
N ALA A 104 -10.18 -12.34 -19.18
CA ALA A 104 -10.98 -12.12 -17.98
C ALA A 104 -11.10 -10.63 -17.63
N GLN A 105 -9.97 -9.90 -17.70
CA GLN A 105 -9.95 -8.46 -17.46
C GLN A 105 -10.84 -7.68 -18.43
N ASN A 106 -10.80 -8.03 -19.72
CA ASN A 106 -11.63 -7.37 -20.73
C ASN A 106 -13.12 -7.66 -20.52
N ALA A 107 -13.48 -8.89 -20.12
CA ALA A 107 -14.86 -9.24 -19.80
C ALA A 107 -15.42 -8.38 -18.64
N LEU A 108 -14.59 -8.06 -17.65
CA LEU A 108 -14.97 -7.21 -16.52
C LEU A 108 -15.09 -5.72 -16.86
N LEU A 109 -14.57 -5.23 -17.99
CA LEU A 109 -14.54 -3.79 -18.28
C LEU A 109 -15.94 -3.15 -18.25
N LYS A 110 -16.92 -3.81 -18.85
CA LYS A 110 -18.28 -3.28 -18.95
C LYS A 110 -18.95 -3.14 -17.57
N ILE A 111 -18.85 -4.17 -16.74
CA ILE A 111 -19.47 -4.17 -15.39
C ILE A 111 -18.74 -3.23 -14.43
N LEU A 112 -17.43 -2.99 -14.63
CA LEU A 112 -16.66 -2.05 -13.82
C LEU A 112 -16.93 -0.59 -14.18
N GLU A 113 -17.28 -0.31 -15.44
CA GLU A 113 -17.62 1.03 -15.93
C GLU A 113 -19.00 1.47 -15.45
N GLU A 114 -19.98 0.57 -15.55
CA GLU A 114 -21.36 0.81 -15.11
C GLU A 114 -21.78 -0.31 -14.15
N PRO A 115 -21.32 -0.28 -12.89
CA PRO A 115 -21.70 -1.30 -11.91
C PRO A 115 -23.21 -1.23 -11.63
N PRO A 116 -23.88 -2.38 -11.42
CA PRO A 116 -25.27 -2.39 -11.02
C PRO A 116 -25.48 -1.62 -9.71
N SER A 117 -26.69 -1.10 -9.51
CA SER A 117 -27.05 -0.39 -8.28
C SER A 117 -26.66 -1.22 -7.05
N HIS A 118 -26.08 -0.55 -6.06
CA HIS A 118 -25.61 -1.14 -4.79
C HIS A 118 -24.40 -2.08 -4.92
N ILE A 119 -23.81 -2.29 -6.10
CA ILE A 119 -22.61 -3.12 -6.23
C ILE A 119 -21.35 -2.25 -6.16
N ILE A 120 -20.40 -2.67 -5.32
CA ILE A 120 -19.09 -2.03 -5.19
C ILE A 120 -18.02 -3.07 -5.45
N PHE A 121 -17.20 -2.86 -6.49
CA PHE A 121 -16.08 -3.74 -6.79
C PHE A 121 -14.81 -3.30 -6.06
N MET A 122 -14.12 -4.24 -5.43
CA MET A 122 -12.79 -4.04 -4.84
C MET A 122 -11.81 -5.02 -5.45
N LEU A 123 -10.92 -4.55 -6.32
CA LEU A 123 -9.89 -5.38 -6.95
C LEU A 123 -8.59 -5.28 -6.15
N TYR A 124 -8.11 -6.40 -5.62
CA TYR A 124 -6.86 -6.46 -4.87
C TYR A 124 -5.73 -6.96 -5.76
N ILE A 125 -4.65 -6.18 -5.85
CA ILE A 125 -3.46 -6.50 -6.65
C ILE A 125 -2.19 -6.34 -5.83
N THR A 126 -1.17 -7.14 -6.10
CA THR A 126 0.15 -7.00 -5.48
C THR A 126 1.03 -5.95 -6.17
N ALA A 127 0.79 -5.69 -7.45
CA ALA A 127 1.54 -4.73 -8.26
C ALA A 127 0.71 -4.16 -9.40
N ARG A 128 1.02 -2.93 -9.85
CA ARG A 128 0.25 -2.23 -10.90
C ARG A 128 0.24 -2.96 -12.24
N ASN A 129 1.32 -3.65 -12.59
CA ASN A 129 1.43 -4.38 -13.86
C ASN A 129 0.51 -5.61 -13.97
N LYS A 130 -0.24 -5.95 -12.90
CA LYS A 130 -1.19 -7.05 -12.91
C LYS A 130 -2.48 -6.74 -13.67
N LEU A 131 -2.85 -5.46 -13.80
CA LEU A 131 -4.06 -5.04 -14.52
C LEU A 131 -3.71 -4.26 -15.78
N ILE A 132 -4.61 -4.33 -16.76
CA ILE A 132 -4.53 -3.54 -17.98
C ILE A 132 -4.81 -2.04 -17.68
N PRO A 133 -4.18 -1.11 -18.42
CA PRO A 133 -4.37 0.33 -18.24
C PRO A 133 -5.83 0.79 -18.28
N THR A 134 -6.67 0.12 -19.07
CA THR A 134 -8.09 0.45 -19.23
C THR A 134 -8.94 0.20 -17.98
N ILE A 135 -8.51 -0.68 -17.07
CA ILE A 135 -9.13 -0.84 -15.75
C ILE A 135 -8.70 0.31 -14.83
N PHE A 136 -7.42 0.69 -14.85
CA PHE A 136 -6.90 1.79 -14.06
C PHE A 136 -7.52 3.15 -14.42
N SER A 137 -7.94 3.35 -15.67
CA SER A 137 -8.61 4.60 -16.08
C SER A 137 -10.04 4.72 -15.54
N ARG A 138 -10.67 3.60 -15.15
CA ARG A 138 -12.07 3.54 -14.70
C ARG A 138 -12.21 3.53 -13.18
N LEU A 139 -11.20 3.04 -12.47
CA LEU A 139 -11.27 2.80 -11.03
C LEU A 139 -10.32 3.69 -10.25
N VAL A 140 -10.76 4.10 -9.05
CA VAL A 140 -9.90 4.79 -8.10
C VAL A 140 -8.86 3.81 -7.56
N VAL A 141 -7.59 4.22 -7.56
CA VAL A 141 -6.48 3.39 -7.07
C VAL A 141 -6.08 3.82 -5.67
N PHE A 142 -6.12 2.89 -4.73
CA PHE A 142 -5.59 3.03 -3.39
C PHE A 142 -4.34 2.18 -3.25
N ASN A 143 -3.25 2.82 -2.81
CA ASN A 143 -2.03 2.12 -2.50
C ASN A 143 -1.96 1.86 -0.99
N LYS A 144 -2.30 0.63 -0.59
CA LYS A 144 -2.18 0.13 0.78
C LYS A 144 -0.90 -0.67 1.00
N SER A 145 -0.11 -0.93 -0.05
CA SER A 145 1.26 -1.42 0.10
C SER A 145 1.90 -0.51 1.11
N LYS A 146 2.28 -1.07 2.25
CA LYS A 146 2.92 -0.30 3.30
C LYS A 146 4.15 0.36 2.65
N LYS A 147 4.06 1.66 2.31
CA LYS A 147 5.12 2.56 2.72
C LYS A 147 4.99 2.52 4.21
N THR A 148 5.67 1.55 4.79
CA THR A 148 5.73 1.48 6.21
C THR A 148 6.32 2.84 6.57
N HIS A 149 5.53 3.73 7.16
CA HIS A 149 6.08 4.63 8.15
C HIS A 149 6.52 3.69 9.27
N THR A 150 7.62 2.99 8.99
CA THR A 150 8.33 2.27 9.98
C THR A 150 8.71 3.32 10.99
N LYS A 151 8.54 3.00 12.26
CA LYS A 151 9.28 3.73 13.27
C LYS A 151 10.74 3.74 12.78
N PRO A 152 11.43 4.89 12.77
CA PRO A 152 12.82 4.92 12.34
C PRO A 152 13.57 3.82 13.10
N ILE A 153 14.47 3.12 12.41
CA ILE A 153 15.32 2.13 13.05
C ILE A 153 15.93 2.77 14.30
N ASN A 154 15.92 2.05 15.41
CA ASN A 154 16.57 2.51 16.64
C ASN A 154 18.09 2.29 16.54
N LEU A 155 18.68 2.88 15.50
CA LEU A 155 20.09 2.84 15.17
C LEU A 155 20.41 4.03 14.27
N ASP A 156 21.30 4.92 14.72
CA ASP A 156 21.75 6.04 13.91
C ASP A 156 22.78 5.57 12.88
N LEU A 157 22.35 5.47 11.62
CA LEU A 157 23.21 5.04 10.52
C LEU A 157 24.23 6.11 10.11
N THR A 158 24.04 7.38 10.48
CA THR A 158 24.96 8.47 10.10
C THR A 158 26.24 8.47 10.92
N ARG A 159 26.17 7.92 12.14
CA ARG A 159 27.27 7.85 13.12
C ARG A 159 27.58 6.40 13.52
N LEU A 160 27.28 5.46 12.63
CA LEU A 160 27.37 4.04 12.92
C LEU A 160 28.83 3.63 13.20
N THR A 161 29.05 2.91 14.30
CA THR A 161 30.35 2.35 14.68
C THR A 161 30.24 0.84 14.88
N ILE A 162 31.37 0.13 14.80
CA ILE A 162 31.42 -1.33 15.01
C ILE A 162 30.78 -1.74 16.36
N PRO A 163 31.08 -1.10 17.51
CA PRO A 163 30.44 -1.44 18.78
C PRO A 163 28.90 -1.31 18.74
N MET A 164 28.38 -0.25 18.11
CA MET A 164 26.94 -0.05 17.97
C MET A 164 26.28 -1.14 17.12
N VAL A 165 26.95 -1.61 16.07
CA VAL A 165 26.46 -2.73 15.25
C VAL A 165 26.34 -4.00 16.09
N TYR A 166 27.38 -4.36 16.84
CA TYR A 166 27.35 -5.55 17.69
C TYR A 166 26.30 -5.44 18.81
N GLU A 167 26.17 -4.28 19.44
CA GLU A 167 25.13 -4.04 20.45
C GLU A 167 23.73 -4.25 19.86
N TYR A 168 23.48 -3.70 18.68
CA TYR A 168 22.21 -3.83 17.98
C TYR A 168 21.93 -5.29 17.56
N VAL A 169 22.91 -5.98 17.00
CA VAL A 169 22.77 -7.40 16.59
C VAL A 169 22.52 -8.31 17.80
N ASN A 170 23.24 -8.11 18.90
CA ASN A 170 23.02 -8.85 20.16
C ASN A 170 21.61 -8.60 20.72
N LYS A 171 21.08 -7.39 20.57
CA LYS A 171 19.69 -7.08 20.94
C LYS A 171 18.70 -7.86 20.06
N LEU A 172 18.91 -7.89 18.74
CA LEU A 172 18.05 -8.65 17.82
C LEU A 172 18.05 -10.17 18.11
N GLU A 173 19.19 -10.71 18.53
CA GLU A 173 19.30 -12.11 18.94
C GLU A 173 18.43 -12.42 20.17
N LYS A 174 18.50 -11.57 21.20
CA LYS A 174 17.75 -11.72 22.46
C LYS A 174 16.25 -11.51 22.30
N GLU A 175 15.82 -10.66 21.38
CA GLU A 175 14.40 -10.32 21.17
C GLU A 175 13.63 -11.37 20.35
N HIS A 176 14.26 -12.47 19.91
CA HIS A 176 13.65 -13.54 19.12
C HIS A 176 12.80 -13.03 17.94
N ILE A 177 13.41 -12.11 17.18
CA ILE A 177 12.78 -11.41 16.07
C ILE A 177 12.35 -12.40 14.97
N SER A 178 11.08 -12.34 14.57
CA SER A 178 10.54 -13.14 13.48
C SER A 178 11.10 -12.68 12.13
N TYR A 179 11.09 -13.56 11.12
CA TYR A 179 11.51 -13.19 9.76
C TYR A 179 10.69 -12.04 9.18
N GLU A 180 9.40 -11.92 9.54
CA GLU A 180 8.56 -10.78 9.13
C GLU A 180 9.02 -9.47 9.76
N GLN A 181 9.38 -9.50 11.04
CA GLN A 181 9.97 -8.35 11.72
C GLN A 181 11.37 -8.03 11.15
N GLY A 182 12.15 -9.03 10.75
CA GLY A 182 13.42 -8.84 10.05
C GLY A 182 13.28 -8.12 8.71
N ARG A 183 12.27 -8.47 7.90
CA ARG A 183 11.96 -7.75 6.65
C ARG A 183 11.56 -6.29 6.91
N ASN A 184 10.83 -6.05 8.00
CA ASN A 184 10.49 -4.70 8.44
C ASN A 184 11.74 -3.91 8.83
N ILE A 185 12.66 -4.49 9.62
CA ILE A 185 13.94 -3.86 9.96
C ILE A 185 14.77 -3.55 8.71
N LEU A 186 14.86 -4.48 7.75
CA LEU A 186 15.58 -4.24 6.50
C LEU A 186 14.98 -3.04 5.72
N SER A 187 13.66 -2.92 5.71
CA SER A 187 12.96 -1.77 5.13
C SER A 187 13.29 -0.46 5.87
N GLN A 188 13.39 -0.50 7.21
CA GLN A 188 13.79 0.67 8.03
C GLN A 188 15.20 1.14 7.70
N ILE A 189 16.13 0.22 7.50
CA ILE A 189 17.52 0.53 7.14
C ILE A 189 17.52 1.24 5.78
N LEU A 190 16.78 0.71 4.80
CA LEU A 190 16.67 1.32 3.47
C LEU A 190 16.05 2.73 3.53
N ASP A 191 14.95 2.89 4.27
CA ASP A 191 14.29 4.18 4.48
C ASP A 191 15.27 5.21 5.09
N SER A 192 16.07 4.78 6.08
CA SER A 192 17.05 5.64 6.75
C SER A 192 18.22 6.02 5.84
N ILE A 193 18.70 5.11 4.99
CA ILE A 193 19.73 5.39 3.97
C ILE A 193 19.26 6.45 2.99
N ILE A 194 18.04 6.29 2.47
CA ILE A 194 17.45 7.24 1.51
C ILE A 194 17.23 8.60 2.20
N ALA A 195 16.68 8.62 3.41
CA ALA A 195 16.39 9.85 4.14
C ALA A 195 17.64 10.67 4.47
N HIS A 196 18.78 10.02 4.73
CA HIS A 196 20.05 10.69 5.06
C HIS A 196 21.03 10.75 3.88
N ASN A 197 20.58 10.38 2.67
CA ASN A 197 21.38 10.36 1.45
C ASN A 197 22.72 9.61 1.62
N ILE A 198 22.69 8.47 2.32
CA ILE A 198 23.87 7.63 2.53
C ILE A 198 24.20 6.94 1.21
N LEU A 199 25.43 7.14 0.71
CA LEU A 199 25.89 6.50 -0.52
C LEU A 199 26.12 5.00 -0.27
N LEU A 200 25.45 4.16 -1.06
CA LEU A 200 25.72 2.74 -1.16
C LEU A 200 26.63 2.51 -2.36
N ASP A 201 27.76 1.83 -2.14
CA ASP A 201 28.56 1.27 -3.21
C ASP A 201 27.95 -0.04 -3.73
N GLU A 202 28.54 -0.60 -4.79
CA GLU A 202 28.07 -1.85 -5.40
C GLU A 202 28.07 -3.02 -4.39
N GLY A 203 29.06 -3.06 -3.49
CA GLY A 203 29.14 -4.04 -2.41
C GLY A 203 28.05 -3.88 -1.35
N GLY A 204 27.66 -2.64 -1.03
CA GLY A 204 26.54 -2.35 -0.13
C GLY A 204 25.20 -2.81 -0.71
N LEU A 205 24.98 -2.61 -2.01
CA LEU A 205 23.77 -3.06 -2.70
C LEU A 205 23.69 -4.60 -2.76
N GLU A 206 24.81 -5.28 -3.01
CA GLU A 206 24.88 -6.74 -2.98
C GLU A 206 24.56 -7.29 -1.59
N ARG A 207 25.07 -6.67 -0.53
CA ARG A 207 24.78 -7.07 0.86
C ARG A 207 23.32 -6.89 1.24
N PHE A 208 22.62 -5.92 0.66
CA PHE A 208 21.18 -5.77 0.79
C PHE A 208 20.42 -6.95 0.17
N ASP A 209 20.79 -7.35 -1.04
CA ASP A 209 20.17 -8.49 -1.73
C ASP A 209 20.44 -9.80 -0.98
N LEU A 210 21.67 -9.99 -0.48
CA LEU A 210 22.04 -11.15 0.35
C LEU A 210 21.24 -11.19 1.66
N ALA A 211 21.09 -10.06 2.34
CA ALA A 211 20.28 -9.98 3.57
C ALA A 211 18.81 -10.31 3.29
N LEU A 212 18.26 -9.82 2.18
CA LEU A 212 16.89 -10.12 1.76
C LEU A 212 16.71 -11.62 1.48
N LYS A 213 17.62 -12.23 0.71
CA LYS A 213 17.63 -13.67 0.42
C LYS A 213 17.73 -14.50 1.70
N ALA A 214 18.62 -14.15 2.61
CA ALA A 214 18.79 -14.83 3.90
C ALA A 214 17.50 -14.83 4.74
N LEU A 215 16.78 -13.70 4.79
CA LEU A 215 15.50 -13.59 5.48
C LEU A 215 14.41 -14.47 4.84
N TYR A 216 14.37 -14.57 3.51
CA TYR A 216 13.46 -15.49 2.81
C TYR A 216 13.80 -16.96 3.07
N SER A 217 15.08 -17.29 3.21
CA SER A 217 15.56 -18.62 3.59
C SER A 217 15.40 -18.95 5.09
N LYS A 218 14.69 -18.10 5.86
CA LYS A 218 14.43 -18.26 7.30
C LYS A 218 15.70 -18.32 8.16
N GLN A 219 16.78 -17.67 7.72
CA GLN A 219 17.95 -17.48 8.59
C GLN A 219 17.63 -16.54 9.75
N SER A 220 18.34 -16.70 10.86
CA SER A 220 18.22 -15.82 12.01
C SER A 220 18.48 -14.36 11.61
N VAL A 221 17.56 -13.47 11.98
CA VAL A 221 17.56 -12.05 11.56
C VAL A 221 18.87 -11.34 11.92
N HIS A 222 19.42 -11.61 13.10
CA HIS A 222 20.69 -11.04 13.54
C HIS A 222 21.88 -11.47 12.67
N ILE A 223 21.89 -12.71 12.17
CA ILE A 223 22.91 -13.21 11.23
C ILE A 223 22.72 -12.60 9.85
N ALA A 224 21.47 -12.54 9.37
CA ALA A 224 21.13 -12.02 8.05
C ALA A 224 21.51 -10.53 7.89
N LEU A 225 21.34 -9.73 8.95
CA LEU A 225 21.57 -8.28 8.91
C LEU A 225 23.00 -7.86 9.25
N LEU A 226 23.78 -8.70 9.94
CA LEU A 226 25.14 -8.34 10.39
C LEU A 226 26.08 -7.91 9.25
N PRO A 227 26.20 -8.66 8.12
CA PRO A 227 27.10 -8.27 7.03
C PRO A 227 26.72 -6.94 6.37
N LEU A 228 25.43 -6.63 6.33
CA LEU A 228 24.88 -5.40 5.81
C LEU A 228 25.21 -4.23 6.76
N LEU A 229 24.93 -4.38 8.05
CA LEU A 229 25.19 -3.33 9.04
C LEU A 229 26.69 -2.99 9.13
N LEU A 230 27.56 -3.99 9.03
CA LEU A 230 29.01 -3.77 8.99
C LEU A 230 29.45 -2.98 7.75
N SER A 231 28.83 -3.19 6.57
CA SER A 231 29.16 -2.40 5.38
C SER A 231 28.71 -0.94 5.44
N LEU A 232 27.78 -0.62 6.33
CA LEU A 232 27.32 0.76 6.53
C LEU A 232 28.20 1.54 7.53
N VAL A 233 29.11 0.86 8.22
CA VAL A 233 30.10 1.52 9.07
C VAL A 233 31.11 2.22 8.17
N LYS A 234 31.11 3.55 8.20
CA LYS A 234 32.14 4.34 7.51
C LYS A 234 33.48 4.13 8.24
N GLY A 235 34.49 3.69 7.50
CA GLY A 235 35.88 3.70 7.93
C GLY A 235 36.46 5.11 8.01
#